data_AF-A0A7V4EJ12-F1
#
_entry.id   AF-A0A7V4EJ12-F1
#
_cell.length_a   1.000
_cell.length_b   1.000
_cell.length_c   1.000
_cell.angle_alpha   90.00
_cell.angle_beta   90.00
_cell.angle_gamma   90.00
#
_symmetry.space_group_name_H-M   'P 1'
#
loop_
_entity.id
_entity.type
_entity.pdbx_description
1 polymer ?
#
loop_
_entity_poly.entity_id
_entity_poly.type
_entity_poly.pdbx_seq_one_letter_code
_entity_poly.pdbx_strand_id
1 'polypeptide(L)' 'MSPWERILIEEILSEPVRLVRERVRTHTGRELTYIYRPGPVAASFVLPVTERATALLIRQYRHPTGKFLLEIPAGKVDP' A
#
# COMPACT_ATOMS: atom_id res chain seq x y z
N MET A 1 1.58 -22.49 1.03
CA MET A 1 0.84 -22.49 2.32
C MET A 1 1.39 -21.36 3.17
N SER A 2 0.54 -20.61 3.86
CA SER A 2 1.01 -19.55 4.77
C SER A 2 1.76 -20.19 5.95
N PRO A 3 2.93 -19.66 6.37
CA PRO A 3 3.64 -20.15 7.56
C PRO A 3 2.95 -19.75 8.87
N TRP A 4 1.99 -18.81 8.81
CA TRP A 4 1.24 -18.31 9.95
C TRP A 4 -0.24 -18.64 9.80
N GLU A 5 -0.85 -19.08 10.89
CA GLU A 5 -2.27 -19.40 10.99
C GLU A 5 -3.02 -18.18 11.54
N ARG A 6 -4.11 -17.78 10.88
CA ARG A 6 -4.99 -16.71 11.36
C ARG A 6 -5.78 -17.18 12.58
N ILE A 7 -5.72 -16.42 13.66
CA ILE A 7 -6.58 -16.59 14.84
C ILE A 7 -7.79 -15.66 14.75
N LEU A 8 -7.54 -14.36 14.53
CA LEU A 8 -8.58 -13.32 14.45
C LEU A 8 -8.11 -12.20 13.53
N ILE A 9 -9.01 -11.64 12.73
CA ILE A 9 -8.76 -10.41 11.98
C ILE A 9 -9.82 -9.37 12.33
N GLU A 10 -9.38 -8.19 12.72
CA GLU A 10 -10.23 -7.07 13.11
C GLU A 10 -9.93 -5.88 12.22
N GLU A 11 -10.97 -5.21 11.73
CA GLU A 11 -10.81 -3.94 11.03
C GLU A 11 -10.59 -2.81 12.04
N ILE A 12 -9.51 -2.06 11.87
CA ILE A 12 -9.19 -0.89 12.71
C ILE A 12 -9.77 0.37 12.07
N LEU A 13 -9.72 0.44 10.74
CA LEU A 13 -10.18 1.56 9.94
C LEU A 13 -10.70 1.04 8.61
N SER A 14 -11.84 1.54 8.16
CA SER A 14 -12.43 1.25 6.85
C SER A 14 -11.95 2.24 5.79
N GLU A 15 -12.09 3.54 6.06
CA GLU A 15 -11.82 4.66 5.15
C GLU A 15 -10.99 5.76 5.82
N PRO A 16 -10.16 6.53 5.08
CA PRO A 16 -9.92 6.47 3.63
C PRO A 16 -8.93 5.37 3.19
N VAL A 17 -8.35 4.65 4.15
CA VAL A 17 -7.43 3.54 3.90
C VAL A 17 -7.78 2.41 4.87
N ARG A 18 -8.21 1.27 4.31
CA ARG A 18 -8.51 0.09 5.11
C ARG A 18 -7.27 -0.43 5.83
N LEU A 19 -7.37 -0.62 7.15
CA LEU A 19 -6.31 -1.19 8.00
C LEU A 19 -6.89 -2.30 8.89
N VAL A 20 -6.14 -3.39 9.06
CA VAL A 20 -6.54 -4.51 9.91
C VAL A 20 -5.49 -4.78 10.97
N ARG A 21 -5.97 -5.29 12.12
CA ARG A 21 -5.19 -5.92 13.16
C ARG A 21 -5.47 -7.41 13.10
N GLU A 22 -4.46 -8.21 12.78
CA GLU A 22 -4.57 -9.67 12.72
C GLU A 22 -3.78 -10.32 13.85
N ARG A 23 -4.46 -11.14 14.65
CA ARG A 23 -3.81 -12.05 15.60
C ARG A 23 -3.51 -13.35 14.84
N VAL A 24 -2.26 -13.76 14.84
CA VAL A 24 -1.78 -14.95 14.13
C VAL A 24 -1.00 -15.86 15.07
N ARG A 25 -1.05 -17.17 14.82
CA ARG A 25 -0.09 -18.13 15.36
C ARG A 25 1.07 -18.26 14.39
N THR A 26 2.28 -17.96 14.85
CA THR A 26 3.49 -17.96 14.04
C THR A 26 4.06 -19.36 13.87
N HIS A 27 5.09 -19.50 13.03
CA HIS A 27 5.87 -20.75 12.87
C HIS A 27 6.55 -21.24 14.16
N THR A 28 6.58 -20.43 15.23
CA THR A 28 7.08 -20.83 16.55
C THR A 28 5.99 -21.40 17.47
N GLY A 29 4.74 -21.44 17.01
CA GLY A 29 3.57 -21.76 17.83
C GLY A 29 3.10 -20.61 18.74
N ARG A 30 3.87 -19.54 18.87
CA ARG A 30 3.50 -18.34 19.63
C ARG A 30 2.60 -17.41 18.83
N GLU A 31 1.80 -16.63 19.55
CA GLU A 31 0.89 -15.67 18.96
C GLU A 31 1.57 -14.30 18.75
N LEU A 32 1.16 -13.61 17.69
CA LEU A 32 1.64 -12.28 17.32
C LEU A 32 0.46 -11.44 16.82
N THR A 33 0.52 -10.13 17.06
CA THR A 33 -0.40 -9.16 16.44
C THR A 33 0.30 -8.45 15.29
N TYR A 34 -0.25 -8.56 14.08
CA TYR A 34 0.26 -7.96 12.86
C TYR A 34 -0.73 -6.91 12.34
N ILE A 35 -0.28 -5.66 12.14
CA ILE A 35 -1.12 -4.55 11.68
C ILE A 35 -0.70 -4.17 10.27
N TYR A 36 -1.64 -4.18 9.32
CA TYR A 36 -1.32 -3.95 7.90
C TYR A 36 -2.51 -3.43 7.08
N ARG A 37 -2.23 -2.96 5.86
CA ARG A 37 -3.23 -2.66 4.84
C ARG A 37 -3.50 -3.92 4.01
N PRO A 38 -4.66 -4.58 4.16
CA PRO A 38 -4.92 -5.86 3.50
C PRO A 38 -5.09 -5.71 1.98
N GLY A 39 -4.74 -6.75 1.23
CA GLY A 39 -5.00 -6.86 -0.21
C GLY A 39 -6.34 -7.53 -0.56
N PRO A 40 -6.68 -7.64 -1.85
CA PRO A 40 -5.94 -7.08 -2.98
C PRO A 40 -6.08 -5.57 -3.07
N VAL A 41 -4.98 -4.90 -3.42
CA VAL A 41 -4.92 -3.49 -3.81
C VAL A 41 -3.76 -3.35 -4.78
N ALA A 42 -3.92 -2.49 -5.78
CA ALA A 42 -2.87 -2.17 -6.72
C ALA A 42 -2.79 -0.67 -6.96
N ALA A 43 -1.64 -0.25 -7.47
CA ALA A 43 -1.42 1.07 -8.02
C ALA A 43 -0.67 0.92 -9.34
N SER A 44 -0.98 1.77 -10.31
CA SER A 44 -0.29 1.85 -11.59
C SER A 44 0.60 3.09 -11.60
N PHE A 45 1.79 2.92 -12.16
CA PHE A 45 2.79 3.97 -12.36
C PHE A 45 3.15 4.00 -13.84
N VAL A 46 3.17 5.17 -14.45
CA VAL A 46 3.46 5.33 -15.89
C VAL A 46 4.54 6.38 -16.09
N LEU A 47 5.56 6.05 -16.89
CA LEU A 47 6.56 7.01 -17.36
C LEU A 47 6.18 7.48 -18.78
N PRO A 48 5.48 8.62 -18.94
CA PRO A 48 5.12 9.14 -20.26
C PRO A 48 6.33 9.85 -20.90
N VAL A 49 6.84 9.28 -21.99
CA VAL A 49 7.94 9.82 -22.78
C VAL A 49 7.41 10.38 -24.10
N THR A 50 7.83 11.59 -24.46
CA THR A 50 7.44 12.25 -25.72
C THR A 50 8.36 11.83 -26.87
N GLU A 51 7.96 12.11 -28.11
CA GLU A 51 8.80 11.86 -29.30
C GLU A 51 10.14 12.62 -29.27
N ARG A 52 10.24 13.70 -28.50
CA ARG A 52 11.50 14.44 -28.28
C ARG A 52 12.38 13.85 -27.18
N ALA A 53 12.09 12.63 -26.73
CA ALA A 53 12.79 11.95 -25.64
C ALA A 53 12.79 12.73 -24.31
N THR A 54 11.71 13.46 -24.02
CA THR A 54 11.50 14.11 -22.71
C THR A 54 10.36 13.45 -21.95
N ALA A 55 10.40 13.46 -20.62
CA ALA A 55 9.37 12.87 -19.76
C ALA A 55 8.38 13.92 -19.23
N LEU A 56 7.09 13.57 -19.17
CA LEU A 56 6.10 14.35 -18.44
C LEU A 56 6.03 13.85 -16.98
N LEU A 57 6.45 14.70 -16.06
CA LEU A 57 6.49 14.40 -14.63
C LEU A 57 5.53 15.33 -13.87
N ILE A 58 5.25 14.98 -12.61
CA ILE A 58 4.47 15.81 -11.70
C ILE A 58 5.32 16.26 -10.52
N ARG A 59 5.02 17.46 -9.99
CA ARG A 59 5.51 17.93 -8.70
C ARG A 59 4.39 17.81 -7.68
N GLN A 60 4.34 16.72 -6.93
CA GLN A 60 3.21 16.39 -6.05
C GLN A 60 3.60 16.56 -4.58
N TYR A 61 2.74 17.22 -3.80
CA TYR A 61 2.88 17.30 -2.35
C TYR A 61 2.53 15.95 -1.70
N ARG A 62 3.47 15.40 -0.91
CA ARG A 62 3.29 14.17 -0.13
C ARG A 62 3.22 14.50 1.35
N HIS A 63 2.00 14.65 1.87
CA HIS A 63 1.73 15.05 3.26
C HIS A 63 2.52 14.26 4.31
N PRO A 64 2.66 12.92 4.26
CA PRO A 64 3.45 12.18 5.25
C PRO A 64 4.93 12.60 5.33
N THR A 65 5.47 13.21 4.27
CA THR A 65 6.86 13.70 4.20
C THR A 65 6.98 15.21 4.33
N GLY A 66 5.87 15.96 4.23
CA GLY A 66 5.85 17.42 4.21
C GLY A 66 6.52 18.07 3.00
N LYS A 67 6.77 17.33 1.90
CA LYS A 67 7.56 17.79 0.75
C LYS A 67 6.78 17.72 -0.56
N PHE A 68 7.19 18.55 -1.52
CA PHE A 68 6.88 18.33 -2.93
C PHE A 68 7.94 17.41 -3.54
N LEU A 69 7.52 16.26 -4.05
CA LEU A 69 8.38 15.30 -4.74
C LEU A 69 8.22 15.44 -6.25
N LEU A 70 9.30 15.17 -6.99
CA LEU A 70 9.25 14.96 -8.44
C LEU A 70 8.92 13.49 -8.69
N GLU A 71 7.80 13.21 -9.34
CA GLU A 71 7.28 11.86 -9.51
C GLU A 71 6.79 11.60 -10.94
N ILE A 72 6.73 10.33 -11.32
CA ILE A 72 5.95 9.90 -12.47
C ILE A 72 4.45 9.87 -12.11
N PRO A 73 3.53 10.12 -13.05
CA PRO A 73 2.10 9.97 -12.79
C PRO A 73 1.76 8.56 -12.28
N ALA A 74 0.97 8.49 -11.21
CA ALA A 74 0.57 7.25 -10.58
C ALA A 74 -0.78 7.37 -9.88
N GLY A 75 -1.47 6.24 -9.70
CA GLY A 75 -2.79 6.20 -9.07
C GLY A 75 -3.19 4.80 -8.61
N LYS A 76 -4.18 4.74 -7.70
CA LYS A 76 -4.81 3.48 -7.27
C LYS A 76 -5.57 2.86 -8.47
N VAL A 77 -5.53 1.54 -8.59
CA VAL A 77 -6.40 0.81 -9.51
C VAL A 77 -7.79 0.67 -8.88
N ASP A 78 -8.83 1.09 -9.59
CA ASP A 78 -10.22 0.96 -9.15
C ASP A 78 -10.79 -0.43 -9.40
N PRO A 79 -11.83 -0.84 -8.64
CA PRO A 79 -12.47 -2.15 -8.81
C PRO A 79 -13.04 -2.38 -10.20
#